data_AF-A0A6G3XEX5-F1
#
_entry.id   AF-A0A6G3XEX5-F1
#
_cell.length_a   1.000
_cell.length_b   1.000
_cell.length_c   1.000
_cell.angle_alpha   90.00
_cell.angle_beta   90.00
_cell.angle_gamma   90.00
#
_symmetry.space_group_name_H-M   'P 1'
#
loop_
_entity.id
_entity.type
_entity.pdbx_description
1 polymer ?
#
loop_
_entity_poly.entity_id
_entity_poly.type
_entity_poly.pdbx_seq_one_letter_code
_entity_poly.pdbx_strand_id
1 'polypeptide(L)'
;PKAMAWHARGIEHHSQGVENCLSVINLCTATGHIGKPGAGYGTITGQGNGQGGREHGQKSDLLPGGRSIMNEEHRRQICEIWGIEESELPAAGTSMME
;
A
#
# COMPACT_ATOMS: atom_id res chain seq x y z
N PRO A 1 -9.59 6.05 -26.93
CA PRO A 1 -8.19 5.54 -26.75
C PRO A 1 -8.01 4.89 -25.38
N LYS A 2 -7.21 3.82 -25.30
CA LYS A 2 -6.79 3.14 -24.06
C LYS A 2 -5.32 3.47 -23.80
N ALA A 3 -4.97 3.80 -22.56
CA ALA A 3 -3.59 4.10 -22.17
C ALA A 3 -3.34 3.69 -20.72
N MET A 4 -2.13 3.21 -20.44
CA MET A 4 -1.68 2.84 -19.10
C MET A 4 -0.37 3.56 -18.77
N ALA A 5 -0.23 3.99 -17.53
CA ALA A 5 1.02 4.53 -17.00
C ALA A 5 1.69 3.48 -16.11
N TRP A 6 2.93 3.13 -16.45
CA TRP A 6 3.73 2.19 -15.68
C TRP A 6 5.06 2.84 -15.31
N HIS A 7 5.49 2.66 -14.07
CA HIS A 7 6.82 3.06 -13.63
C HIS A 7 7.40 2.04 -12.63
N ALA A 8 8.70 2.15 -12.38
CA ALA A 8 9.41 1.43 -11.32
C ALA A 8 10.03 2.46 -10.36
N ARG A 9 11.24 2.18 -9.86
CA ARG A 9 12.00 3.05 -8.95
C ARG A 9 12.19 4.50 -9.42
N GLY A 10 12.14 4.73 -10.73
CA GLY A 10 12.48 6.03 -11.34
C GLY A 10 11.80 7.23 -10.68
N ILE A 11 10.46 7.26 -10.60
CA ILE A 11 9.76 8.44 -10.08
C ILE A 11 9.54 8.41 -8.55
N GLU A 12 9.54 7.21 -7.96
CA GLU A 12 9.33 7.00 -6.52
C GLU A 12 10.58 7.29 -5.67
N HIS A 13 11.79 7.18 -6.24
CA HIS A 13 13.07 7.40 -5.54
C HIS A 13 13.59 8.82 -5.68
N HIS A 14 12.72 9.78 -5.40
CA HIS A 14 13.04 11.20 -5.36
C HIS A 14 12.58 11.81 -4.03
N SER A 15 13.09 13.00 -3.69
CA SER A 15 12.64 13.77 -2.53
C SER A 15 11.13 14.07 -2.55
N GLN A 16 10.56 14.17 -3.74
CA GLN A 16 9.12 14.34 -3.99
C GLN A 16 8.49 13.08 -4.60
N GLY A 17 8.97 11.90 -4.18
CA GLY A 17 8.57 10.62 -4.77
C GLY A 17 7.07 10.34 -4.63
N VAL A 18 6.47 10.78 -3.52
CA VAL A 18 5.02 10.64 -3.28
C VAL A 18 4.24 11.51 -4.28
N GLU A 19 4.62 12.77 -4.42
CA GLU A 19 3.98 13.75 -5.30
C GLU A 19 4.12 13.35 -6.77
N ASN A 20 5.27 12.80 -7.15
CA ASN A 20 5.49 12.28 -8.50
C ASN A 20 4.52 11.14 -8.84
N CYS A 21 4.40 10.14 -7.95
CA CYS A 21 3.46 9.03 -8.12
C CYS A 21 2.01 9.52 -8.17
N LEU A 22 1.62 10.42 -7.26
CA LEU A 22 0.28 11.02 -7.24
C LEU A 22 -0.02 11.80 -8.51
N SER A 23 0.96 12.51 -9.07
CA SER A 23 0.78 13.26 -10.33
C SER A 23 0.44 12.35 -11.50
N VAL A 24 1.07 11.17 -11.59
CA VAL A 24 0.75 10.18 -12.63
C VAL A 24 -0.64 9.58 -12.42
N ILE A 25 -0.99 9.23 -11.17
CA ILE A 25 -2.33 8.74 -10.82
C ILE A 25 -3.40 9.79 -11.21
N ASN A 26 -3.16 11.07 -10.89
CA ASN A 26 -4.05 12.17 -11.23
C ASN A 26 -4.25 12.36 -12.73
N LEU A 27 -3.20 12.14 -13.53
CA LEU A 27 -3.34 12.15 -15.00
C LEU A 27 -4.21 10.99 -15.48
N CYS A 28 -4.02 9.78 -14.95
CA CYS A 28 -4.86 8.62 -15.27
C CYS A 28 -6.33 8.87 -14.90
N THR A 29 -6.62 9.47 -13.75
CA THR A 29 -8.00 9.77 -13.34
C THR A 29 -8.60 10.91 -14.17
N ALA A 30 -7.88 12.02 -14.36
CA ALA A 30 -8.36 13.19 -15.11
C ALA A 30 -8.65 12.90 -16.58
N THR A 31 -7.90 11.97 -17.20
CA THR A 31 -8.12 11.54 -18.58
C THR A 31 -9.11 10.38 -18.72
N GLY A 32 -9.71 9.91 -17.61
CA GLY A 32 -10.63 8.77 -17.60
C GLY A 32 -9.95 7.45 -17.99
N HIS A 33 -8.65 7.32 -17.73
CA HIS A 33 -7.84 6.11 -17.92
C HIS A 33 -7.74 5.30 -16.62
N ILE A 34 -8.88 4.99 -16.00
CA ILE A 34 -8.98 4.15 -14.79
C ILE A 34 -10.24 3.27 -14.86
N GLY A 35 -10.22 2.12 -14.15
CA GLY A 35 -11.41 1.27 -13.97
C GLY A 35 -11.87 0.47 -15.20
N LYS A 36 -11.02 0.31 -16.22
CA LYS A 36 -11.34 -0.45 -17.44
C LYS A 36 -10.14 -1.21 -18.01
N PRO A 37 -10.34 -2.35 -18.69
CA PRO A 37 -9.24 -3.12 -19.28
C PRO A 37 -8.39 -2.32 -20.27
N GLY A 38 -7.08 -2.32 -20.04
CA GLY A 38 -6.10 -1.55 -20.82
C GLY A 38 -6.00 -0.08 -20.42
N ALA A 39 -6.50 0.30 -19.24
CA ALA A 39 -6.28 1.61 -18.65
C ALA A 39 -5.89 1.49 -17.17
N GLY A 40 -5.06 2.42 -16.70
CA GLY A 40 -4.72 2.51 -15.28
C GLY A 40 -3.30 2.96 -15.01
N TYR A 41 -2.97 2.90 -13.73
CA TYR A 41 -1.66 3.14 -13.16
C TYR A 41 -1.13 1.84 -12.57
N GLY A 42 0.16 1.55 -12.76
CA GLY A 42 0.81 0.38 -12.20
C GLY A 42 2.26 0.64 -11.82
N THR A 43 2.68 0.05 -10.70
CA THR A 43 4.09 0.06 -10.26
C THR A 43 4.72 -1.31 -10.52
N ILE A 44 5.88 -1.32 -11.17
CA ILE A 44 6.67 -2.53 -11.39
C ILE A 44 7.53 -2.76 -10.15
N THR A 45 7.14 -3.73 -9.33
CA THR A 45 7.85 -4.07 -8.09
C THR A 45 9.11 -4.89 -8.38
N GLY A 46 10.21 -4.59 -7.68
CA GLY A 46 11.50 -5.28 -7.93
C GLY A 46 11.60 -6.68 -7.32
N GLN A 47 11.22 -6.84 -6.04
CA GLN A 47 11.33 -8.13 -5.34
C GLN A 47 10.19 -9.07 -5.74
N GLY A 48 10.49 -10.36 -5.96
CA GLY A 48 9.53 -11.34 -6.47
C GLY A 48 8.25 -11.51 -5.65
N ASN A 49 8.31 -11.29 -4.33
CA ASN A 49 7.13 -11.27 -3.45
C ASN A 49 7.00 -9.95 -2.66
N GLY A 50 7.46 -8.84 -3.24
CA GLY A 50 7.40 -7.54 -2.59
C GLY A 50 5.96 -7.11 -2.26
N GLN A 51 5.02 -7.38 -3.17
CA GLN A 51 3.59 -7.12 -2.93
C GLN A 51 3.00 -8.05 -1.89
N GLY A 52 3.26 -9.37 -1.98
CA GLY A 52 2.76 -10.33 -1.00
C GLY A 52 3.24 -10.02 0.40
N GLY A 53 4.49 -9.60 0.60
CA GLY A 53 4.97 -9.16 1.92
C GLY A 53 4.10 -8.05 2.54
N ARG A 54 3.63 -7.10 1.73
CA ARG A 54 2.77 -5.98 2.19
C ARG A 54 1.38 -6.47 2.55
N GLU A 55 0.83 -7.39 1.75
CA GLU A 55 -0.44 -8.05 2.05
C GLU A 55 -0.38 -8.89 3.33
N HIS A 56 0.79 -9.42 3.70
CA HIS A 56 1.01 -10.12 4.96
C HIS A 56 1.23 -9.18 6.16
N GLY A 57 1.18 -7.85 5.97
CA GLY A 57 1.38 -6.88 7.05
C GLY A 57 2.86 -6.56 7.34
N GLN A 58 3.78 -6.76 6.38
CA GLN A 58 5.19 -6.34 6.57
C GLN A 58 5.37 -4.81 6.44
N LYS A 59 4.72 -4.08 7.35
CA LYS A 59 4.85 -2.64 7.60
C LYS A 59 4.50 -2.40 9.08
N SER A 60 5.17 -1.46 9.74
CA SER A 60 5.05 -1.23 11.19
C SER A 60 3.66 -0.80 11.69
N ASP A 61 2.77 -0.43 10.78
CA ASP A 61 1.42 0.07 11.06
C ASP A 61 0.31 -0.75 10.39
N LEU A 62 0.64 -1.89 9.76
CA LEU A 62 -0.32 -2.75 9.06
C LEU A 62 -0.38 -4.15 9.66
N LEU A 63 -1.61 -4.62 9.83
CA LEU A 63 -1.97 -6.02 10.04
C LEU A 63 -2.20 -6.71 8.67
N PRO A 64 -2.20 -8.05 8.60
CA PRO A 64 -2.45 -8.77 7.36
C PRO A 64 -3.74 -8.32 6.65
N GLY A 65 -3.73 -8.35 5.32
CA GLY A 65 -4.85 -7.93 4.47
C GLY A 65 -5.00 -6.42 4.33
N GLY A 66 -3.93 -5.64 4.56
CA GLY A 66 -3.97 -4.17 4.45
C GLY A 66 -4.79 -3.49 5.55
N ARG A 67 -4.95 -4.16 6.69
CA ARG A 67 -5.69 -3.65 7.85
C ARG A 67 -4.80 -2.69 8.64
N SER A 68 -5.33 -1.53 9.03
CA SER A 68 -4.61 -0.65 9.96
C SER A 68 -4.55 -1.25 11.36
N ILE A 69 -3.37 -1.24 11.99
CA ILE A 69 -3.18 -1.65 13.39
C ILE A 69 -3.79 -0.67 14.40
N MET A 70 -4.13 0.54 13.96
CA MET A 70 -4.77 1.58 14.79
C MET A 70 -6.30 1.44 14.85
N ASN A 71 -6.86 0.51 14.09
CA ASN A 71 -8.29 0.25 14.08
C ASN A 71 -8.61 -0.89 15.07
N GLU A 72 -9.36 -0.58 16.12
CA GLU A 72 -9.72 -1.52 17.19
C GLU A 72 -10.43 -2.78 16.65
N GLU A 73 -11.34 -2.64 15.69
CA GLU A 73 -12.02 -3.79 15.10
C GLU A 73 -11.06 -4.68 14.30
N HIS A 74 -10.11 -4.10 13.56
CA HIS A 74 -9.08 -4.89 12.89
C HIS A 74 -8.18 -5.64 13.87
N ARG A 75 -7.81 -5.00 14.99
CA ARG A 75 -7.02 -5.64 16.05
C ARG A 75 -7.79 -6.80 16.65
N ARG A 76 -9.05 -6.60 17.04
CA ARG A 76 -9.94 -7.63 17.58
C ARG A 76 -10.05 -8.85 16.66
N GLN A 77 -10.33 -8.62 15.37
CA GLN A 77 -10.44 -9.68 14.37
C GLN A 77 -9.16 -10.49 14.23
N ILE A 78 -8.00 -9.83 14.18
CA ILE A 78 -6.71 -10.51 14.03
C ILE A 78 -6.33 -11.27 15.29
N CYS A 79 -6.60 -10.70 16.47
CA CYS A 79 -6.38 -11.39 17.75
C CYS A 79 -7.25 -12.64 17.88
N GLU A 80 -8.52 -12.58 17.45
CA GLU A 80 -9.42 -13.74 17.39
C GLU A 80 -8.89 -14.84 16.46
N ILE A 81 -8.37 -14.47 15.28
CA ILE A 81 -7.77 -15.42 14.33
C ILE A 81 -6.48 -16.05 14.88
N TRP A 82 -5.65 -15.26 15.57
CA TRP A 82 -4.37 -15.72 16.12
C TRP A 82 -4.49 -16.40 17.49
N GLY A 83 -5.63 -16.26 18.16
CA GLY A 83 -5.85 -16.81 19.50
C GLY A 83 -5.00 -16.12 20.58
N ILE A 84 -4.79 -14.82 20.46
CA ILE A 84 -4.04 -14.00 21.43
C ILE A 84 -4.95 -12.94 22.06
N GLU A 85 -4.56 -12.42 23.22
CA GLU A 85 -5.19 -11.25 23.82
C GLU A 85 -4.74 -9.96 23.12
N GLU A 86 -5.61 -8.96 23.05
CA GLU A 86 -5.28 -7.70 22.36
C GLU A 86 -4.10 -6.95 23.01
N SER A 87 -3.91 -7.13 24.33
CA SER A 87 -2.77 -6.57 25.07
C SER A 87 -1.42 -7.16 24.65
N GLU A 88 -1.41 -8.32 24.00
CA GLU A 88 -0.19 -8.95 23.46
C GLU A 88 0.19 -8.38 22.09
N LEU A 89 -0.77 -7.77 21.38
CA LEU A 89 -0.53 -7.16 20.07
C LEU A 89 0.09 -5.76 20.26
N PRO A 90 1.26 -5.46 19.64
CA PRO A 90 1.90 -4.17 19.80
C PRO A 90 1.05 -3.01 19.25
N ALA A 91 1.37 -1.79 19.68
CA ALA A 91 0.88 -0.57 19.04
C ALA A 91 1.57 -0.36 17.68
N ALA A 92 1.09 0.60 16.88
CA ALA A 92 1.77 0.99 15.65
C ALA A 92 3.22 1.41 15.92
N GLY A 93 4.15 0.92 15.12
CA GLY A 93 5.53 1.39 15.14
C GLY A 93 5.67 2.72 14.39
N THR A 94 6.64 3.54 14.82
CA THR A 94 6.93 4.86 14.27
C THR A 94 7.44 4.78 12.82
N SER A 95 7.05 5.75 12.00
CA SER A 95 7.61 5.92 10.64
C SER A 95 9.05 6.45 10.73
N MET A 96 9.91 6.10 9.77
CA MET A 96 11.29 6.63 9.70
C MET A 96 11.35 8.16 9.51
N MET A 97 10.23 8.78 9.12
CA MET A 97 10.11 10.22 8.88
C MET A 97 9.55 10.99 10.08
N GLU A 98 9.19 10.30 11.18
CA GLU A 98 8.71 10.88 12.43
C GLU A 98 9.78 10.89 13.52
#